data_AF-A0A5C8ETJ6-F1
#
_entry.id   AF-A0A5C8ETJ6-F1
#
_cell.length_a   1.000
_cell.length_b   1.000
_cell.length_c   1.000
_cell.angle_alpha   90.00
_cell.angle_beta   90.00
_cell.angle_gamma   90.00
#
_symmetry.space_group_name_H-M   'P 1'
#
loop_
_entity.id
_entity.type
_entity.pdbx_description
1 polymer ?
#
loop_
_entity_poly.entity_id
_entity_poly.type
_entity_poly.pdbx_seq_one_letter_code
_entity_poly.pdbx_strand_id
1 'polypeptide(L)'
;MPIRFGSSIKSKIDHVDKNNLHYWEYEHTKDKPFIIAIADFSNDISMIYSSNSLINYLYGYSHEISYNKEGNLNIIPKKIENFKYNDKVIDAGFFLKKENENISAILSSTSGTLNKFLRIGKQSGFDKYNKLCIMKEAFYYDPNPNASKPIQDISEVTEKTNEKWGDGLSIYHNPNAKFPIQRHLFPNATHHFFRNGLIETVTHPYSLLSSITYISIR
;
A
#
# COMPACT_ATOMS: atom_id res chain seq x y z
N MET A 1 14.92 -0.62 -0.36
CA MET A 1 13.61 -0.21 0.19
C MET A 1 13.15 -1.01 1.41
N PRO A 2 13.17 -2.36 1.42
CA PRO A 2 12.72 -3.16 2.58
C PRO A 2 13.35 -2.76 3.92
N ILE A 3 14.67 -2.51 3.94
CA ILE A 3 15.38 -2.04 5.13
C ILE A 3 14.86 -0.69 5.65
N ARG A 4 14.49 0.24 4.75
CA ARG A 4 13.95 1.55 5.17
C ARG A 4 12.57 1.38 5.80
N PHE A 5 11.68 0.62 5.17
CA PHE A 5 10.36 0.30 5.74
C PHE A 5 10.49 -0.39 7.08
N GLY A 6 11.33 -1.43 7.17
CA GLY A 6 11.53 -2.16 8.39
C GLY A 6 12.09 -1.31 9.52
N SER A 7 13.06 -0.43 9.26
CA SER A 7 13.55 0.52 10.26
C SER A 7 12.47 1.49 10.73
N SER A 8 11.63 2.01 9.82
CA SER A 8 10.52 2.92 10.18
C SER A 8 9.40 2.22 10.95
N ILE A 9 9.08 0.97 10.63
CA ILE A 9 8.11 0.17 11.38
C ILE A 9 8.69 -0.16 12.76
N LYS A 10 9.95 -0.60 12.81
CA LYS A 10 10.65 -0.96 14.05
C LYS A 10 10.70 0.20 15.05
N SER A 11 10.96 1.42 14.60
CA SER A 11 10.93 2.59 15.51
C SER A 11 9.56 2.86 16.12
N LYS A 12 8.47 2.47 15.46
CA LYS A 12 7.10 2.59 15.99
C LYS A 12 6.73 1.46 16.94
N ILE A 13 7.20 0.23 16.68
CA ILE A 13 6.94 -0.88 17.60
C ILE A 13 7.81 -0.78 18.87
N ASP A 14 9.03 -0.27 18.75
CA ASP A 14 9.96 -0.13 19.88
C ASP A 14 9.66 1.10 20.75
N HIS A 15 8.79 1.99 20.27
CA HIS A 15 8.41 3.17 21.04
C HIS A 15 7.64 2.76 22.30
N VAL A 16 8.11 3.25 23.44
CA VAL A 16 7.43 3.19 24.74
C VAL A 16 7.30 4.60 25.31
N ASP A 17 6.26 4.84 26.11
CA ASP A 17 6.08 6.10 26.83
C ASP A 17 6.94 6.18 28.10
N LYS A 18 6.76 7.25 28.89
CA LYS A 18 7.44 7.46 30.18
C LYS A 18 7.17 6.38 31.24
N ASN A 19 6.10 5.60 31.07
CA ASN A 19 5.71 4.50 31.95
C ASN A 19 6.12 3.14 31.38
N ASN A 20 6.95 3.13 30.32
CA ASN A 20 7.38 1.94 29.60
C ASN A 20 6.21 1.16 28.95
N LEU A 21 5.19 1.88 28.46
CA LEU A 21 4.05 1.30 27.75
C LEU A 21 4.14 1.56 26.24
N HIS A 22 3.93 0.51 25.46
CA HIS A 22 3.73 0.60 24.02
C HIS A 22 2.37 1.21 23.66
N TYR A 23 2.22 1.65 22.40
CA TYR A 23 0.98 2.27 21.92
C TYR A 23 -0.28 1.40 22.11
N TRP A 24 -0.16 0.08 22.04
CA TRP A 24 -1.28 -0.86 22.21
C TRP A 24 -1.56 -1.19 23.69
N GLU A 25 -0.78 -0.65 24.63
CA GLU A 25 -0.93 -0.89 26.07
C GLU A 25 -1.57 0.30 26.81
N TYR A 26 -1.82 1.42 26.13
CA TYR A 26 -2.49 2.56 26.76
C TYR A 26 -3.95 2.22 27.09
N GLU A 27 -4.48 2.80 28.16
CA GLU A 27 -5.84 2.52 28.63
C GLU A 27 -6.93 2.74 27.55
N HIS A 28 -6.73 3.70 26.64
CA HIS A 28 -7.68 4.02 25.57
C HIS A 28 -7.46 3.22 24.28
N THR A 29 -6.36 2.49 24.15
CA THR A 29 -6.00 1.70 22.94
C THR A 29 -5.87 0.20 23.22
N LYS A 30 -5.78 -0.22 24.48
CA LYS A 30 -5.76 -1.63 24.85
C LYS A 30 -6.97 -2.36 24.28
N ASP A 31 -6.75 -3.62 23.91
CA ASP A 31 -7.73 -4.52 23.32
C ASP A 31 -8.38 -4.02 22.01
N LYS A 32 -7.72 -3.09 21.31
CA LYS A 32 -8.17 -2.58 20.00
C LYS A 32 -7.14 -2.88 18.91
N PRO A 33 -7.57 -2.94 17.64
CA PRO A 33 -6.65 -3.05 16.53
C PRO A 33 -5.67 -1.87 16.48
N PHE A 34 -4.38 -2.17 16.38
CA PHE A 34 -3.33 -1.16 16.21
C PHE A 34 -2.76 -1.24 14.80
N ILE A 35 -2.86 -0.12 14.06
CA ILE A 35 -2.46 -0.02 12.66
C ILE A 35 -1.36 1.02 12.54
N ILE A 36 -0.30 0.69 11.81
CA ILE A 36 0.76 1.65 11.48
C ILE A 36 0.52 2.14 10.05
N ALA A 37 0.34 3.46 9.89
CA ALA A 37 0.32 4.10 8.59
C ALA A 37 1.76 4.41 8.13
N ILE A 38 2.10 4.02 6.90
CA ILE A 38 3.42 4.22 6.31
C ILE A 38 3.29 4.70 4.87
N ALA A 39 4.16 5.64 4.50
CA ALA A 39 4.27 6.17 3.15
C ALA A 39 5.74 6.39 2.82
N ASP A 40 6.08 6.20 1.55
CA ASP A 40 7.45 6.34 1.06
C ASP A 40 7.64 7.69 0.37
N PHE A 41 8.47 8.54 0.97
CA PHE A 41 8.88 9.83 0.40
C PHE A 41 10.39 9.87 0.14
N SER A 42 10.99 8.70 -0.14
CA SER A 42 12.43 8.59 -0.29
C SER A 42 12.99 9.22 -1.57
N ASN A 43 12.19 9.27 -2.63
CA ASN A 43 12.50 9.89 -3.92
C ASN A 43 11.21 10.31 -4.62
N ASP A 44 11.32 11.09 -5.69
CA ASP A 44 10.20 11.37 -6.57
C ASP A 44 9.57 10.07 -7.09
N ILE A 45 8.24 9.99 -7.04
CA ILE A 45 7.44 8.88 -7.57
C ILE A 45 7.71 7.53 -6.85
N SER A 46 8.49 7.51 -5.77
CA SER A 46 8.93 6.26 -5.13
C SER A 46 7.76 5.40 -4.62
N MET A 47 6.65 6.03 -4.24
CA MET A 47 5.39 5.38 -3.85
C MET A 47 4.79 4.44 -4.91
N ILE A 48 5.13 4.62 -6.20
CA ILE A 48 4.68 3.76 -7.29
C ILE A 48 5.43 2.43 -7.30
N TYR A 49 6.73 2.46 -6.99
CA TYR A 49 7.61 1.30 -7.16
C TYR A 49 7.91 0.57 -5.84
N SER A 50 7.68 1.21 -4.69
CA SER A 50 8.03 0.66 -3.38
C SER A 50 6.98 -0.25 -2.75
N SER A 51 5.76 -0.29 -3.30
CA SER A 51 4.65 -1.14 -2.80
C SER A 51 5.04 -2.62 -2.74
N ASN A 52 5.64 -3.16 -3.80
CA ASN A 52 6.14 -4.54 -3.82
C ASN A 52 7.23 -4.79 -2.78
N SER A 53 8.09 -3.80 -2.52
CA SER A 53 9.12 -3.92 -1.47
C SER A 53 8.51 -3.99 -0.07
N LEU A 54 7.45 -3.22 0.18
CA LEU A 54 6.71 -3.26 1.45
C LEU A 54 6.02 -4.61 1.62
N ILE A 55 5.26 -5.06 0.62
CA ILE A 55 4.55 -6.35 0.62
C ILE A 55 5.52 -7.51 0.90
N ASN A 56 6.63 -7.58 0.17
CA ASN A 56 7.63 -8.64 0.31
C ASN A 56 8.26 -8.61 1.71
N TYR A 57 8.48 -7.42 2.29
CA TYR A 57 8.97 -7.29 3.65
C TYR A 57 7.96 -7.78 4.69
N LEU A 58 6.69 -7.40 4.54
CA LEU A 58 5.63 -7.72 5.49
C LEU A 58 5.34 -9.23 5.55
N TYR A 59 5.25 -9.87 4.38
CA TYR A 59 4.87 -11.28 4.30
C TYR A 59 6.03 -12.25 4.09
N GLY A 60 7.19 -11.79 3.63
CA GLY A 60 8.37 -12.64 3.45
C GLY A 60 8.31 -13.53 2.20
N TYR A 61 7.54 -13.12 1.19
CA TYR A 61 7.43 -13.82 -0.08
C TYR A 61 7.48 -12.83 -1.23
N SER A 62 8.12 -13.22 -2.33
CA SER A 62 7.87 -12.67 -3.66
C SER A 62 7.08 -13.67 -4.49
N HIS A 63 6.57 -13.22 -5.63
CA HIS A 63 5.73 -14.02 -6.50
C HIS A 63 6.24 -13.93 -7.93
N GLU A 64 6.54 -15.08 -8.52
CA GLU A 64 6.84 -15.16 -9.95
C GLU A 64 5.59 -15.47 -10.74
N ILE A 65 5.51 -14.82 -11.89
CA ILE A 65 4.38 -14.95 -12.80
C ILE A 65 4.82 -15.80 -13.98
N SER A 66 4.02 -16.83 -14.25
CA SER A 66 4.13 -17.68 -15.44
C SER A 66 2.75 -17.90 -16.03
N TYR A 67 2.68 -18.38 -17.26
CA TYR A 67 1.43 -18.74 -17.91
C TYR A 67 1.51 -20.20 -18.34
N ASN A 68 0.43 -20.95 -18.13
CA ASN A 68 0.34 -22.31 -18.62
C ASN A 68 0.03 -22.33 -20.13
N LYS A 69 -0.02 -23.52 -20.75
CA LYS A 69 -0.28 -23.67 -22.20
C LYS A 69 -1.67 -23.17 -22.63
N GLU A 70 -2.61 -23.05 -21.71
CA GLU A 70 -3.98 -22.57 -21.94
C GLU A 70 -4.10 -21.04 -21.77
N GLY A 71 -3.00 -20.36 -21.42
CA GLY A 71 -2.99 -18.91 -21.15
C GLY A 71 -3.46 -18.54 -19.73
N ASN A 72 -3.63 -19.51 -18.84
CA ASN A 72 -4.00 -19.25 -17.45
C ASN A 72 -2.77 -18.80 -16.65
N LEU A 73 -2.97 -17.78 -15.82
CA LEU A 73 -1.96 -17.22 -14.94
C LEU A 73 -1.60 -18.23 -13.85
N ASN A 74 -0.32 -18.47 -13.69
CA ASN A 74 0.24 -19.31 -12.63
C ASN A 74 1.21 -18.49 -11.78
N ILE A 75 0.92 -18.40 -10.49
CA ILE A 75 1.69 -17.61 -9.51
C ILE A 75 2.51 -18.57 -8.64
N ILE A 76 3.83 -18.43 -8.70
CA ILE A 76 4.78 -19.28 -7.97
C ILE A 76 5.34 -18.48 -6.79
N PRO A 77 4.97 -18.81 -5.53
CA PRO A 77 5.49 -18.11 -4.37
C PRO A 77 6.96 -18.48 -4.11
N LYS A 78 7.78 -17.47 -3.83
CA LYS A 78 9.18 -17.62 -3.45
C LYS A 78 9.41 -17.03 -2.07
N LYS A 79 9.80 -17.87 -1.12
CA LYS A 79 10.12 -17.43 0.24
C LYS A 79 11.38 -16.55 0.23
N ILE A 80 11.32 -15.47 0.98
CA ILE A 80 12.44 -14.55 1.22
C ILE A 80 12.79 -14.69 2.70
N GLU A 81 14.05 -15.00 3.01
CA GLU A 81 14.50 -15.08 4.41
C GLU A 81 14.90 -13.70 4.94
N ASN A 82 15.65 -12.93 4.16
CA ASN A 82 16.15 -11.62 4.55
C ASN A 82 16.42 -10.71 3.34
N PHE A 83 16.54 -9.42 3.62
CA PHE A 83 17.01 -8.40 2.69
C PHE A 83 18.33 -7.83 3.18
N LYS A 84 19.28 -7.67 2.26
CA LYS A 84 20.62 -7.13 2.53
C LYS A 84 20.87 -5.86 1.73
N TYR A 85 21.48 -4.86 2.35
CA TYR A 85 21.96 -3.65 1.67
C TYR A 85 23.17 -3.10 2.43
N ASN A 86 24.32 -3.06 1.78
CA ASN A 86 25.62 -2.87 2.43
C ASN A 86 25.75 -3.83 3.62
N ASP A 87 26.13 -3.33 4.80
CA ASP A 87 26.29 -4.14 6.02
C ASP A 87 24.98 -4.36 6.79
N LYS A 88 23.85 -3.82 6.31
CA LYS A 88 22.55 -3.97 6.98
C LYS A 88 21.81 -5.19 6.46
N VAL A 89 21.32 -6.00 7.40
CA VAL A 89 20.45 -7.15 7.14
C VAL A 89 19.15 -6.96 7.92
N ILE A 90 18.03 -7.27 7.29
CA ILE A 90 16.74 -7.34 7.96
C ILE A 90 16.00 -8.60 7.52
N ASP A 91 15.43 -9.32 8.47
CA ASP A 91 14.59 -10.48 8.15
C ASP A 91 13.32 -10.05 7.44
N ALA A 92 12.86 -10.89 6.53
CA ALA A 92 11.57 -10.73 5.89
C ALA A 92 10.45 -11.34 6.75
N GLY A 93 9.20 -11.18 6.31
CA GLY A 93 8.05 -11.79 6.98
C GLY A 93 7.76 -11.14 8.33
N PHE A 94 7.80 -9.81 8.40
CA PHE A 94 7.49 -9.05 9.62
C PHE A 94 6.22 -9.56 10.32
N PHE A 95 5.12 -9.75 9.59
CA PHE A 95 3.87 -10.26 10.18
C PHE A 95 3.92 -11.73 10.59
N LEU A 96 4.85 -12.51 10.06
CA LEU A 96 4.99 -13.93 10.38
C LEU A 96 5.76 -14.17 11.69
N LYS A 97 6.29 -13.11 12.30
CA LYS A 97 6.99 -13.16 13.58
C LYS A 97 6.01 -12.97 14.74
N LYS A 98 6.06 -13.85 15.74
CA LYS A 98 5.12 -13.87 16.87
C LYS A 98 5.16 -12.58 17.68
N GLU A 99 6.34 -11.96 17.81
CA GLU A 99 6.48 -10.70 18.55
C GLU A 99 5.67 -9.54 17.96
N ASN A 100 5.20 -9.65 16.71
CA ASN A 100 4.45 -8.61 16.03
C ASN A 100 2.93 -8.82 16.06
N GLU A 101 2.41 -9.74 16.89
CA GLU A 101 0.96 -10.01 17.02
C GLU A 101 0.13 -8.78 17.45
N ASN A 102 0.74 -7.82 18.13
CA ASN A 102 0.06 -6.57 18.53
C ASN A 102 -0.20 -5.62 17.35
N ILE A 103 0.45 -5.84 16.20
CA ILE A 103 0.23 -5.04 14.99
C ILE A 103 -0.85 -5.70 14.16
N SER A 104 -2.01 -5.06 14.04
CA SER A 104 -3.16 -5.60 13.33
C SER A 104 -3.01 -5.51 11.81
N ALA A 105 -2.45 -4.41 11.34
CA ALA A 105 -2.25 -4.15 9.93
C ALA A 105 -1.22 -3.04 9.69
N ILE A 106 -0.75 -2.95 8.45
CA ILE A 106 -0.05 -1.78 7.91
C ILE A 106 -0.96 -1.10 6.89
N LEU A 107 -1.10 0.21 6.99
CA LEU A 107 -1.82 1.05 6.03
C LEU A 107 -0.81 1.82 5.18
N SER A 108 -0.95 1.80 3.86
CA SER A 108 -0.15 2.65 2.97
C SER A 108 -0.99 3.30 1.90
N SER A 109 -0.59 4.46 1.41
CA SER A 109 -1.13 5.03 0.18
C SER A 109 -0.05 5.09 -0.90
N THR A 110 -0.43 4.85 -2.15
CA THR A 110 0.42 5.05 -3.35
C THR A 110 0.17 6.40 -4.03
N SER A 111 -0.85 7.14 -3.57
CA SER A 111 -1.35 8.36 -4.21
C SER A 111 -1.51 9.53 -3.25
N GLY A 112 -1.22 9.37 -1.95
CA GLY A 112 -1.32 10.41 -0.92
C GLY A 112 -0.25 11.50 -1.00
N THR A 113 -0.18 12.20 -2.13
CA THR A 113 0.81 13.25 -2.42
C THR A 113 0.14 14.60 -2.70
N LEU A 114 0.93 15.67 -2.72
CA LEU A 114 0.48 17.01 -3.14
C LEU A 114 -0.21 16.98 -4.52
N ASN A 115 0.26 16.11 -5.43
CA ASN A 115 -0.35 15.97 -6.75
C ASN A 115 -1.80 15.49 -6.68
N LYS A 116 -2.13 14.54 -5.79
CA LYS A 116 -3.52 14.12 -5.58
C LYS A 116 -4.37 15.26 -5.03
N PHE A 117 -3.81 16.03 -4.09
CA PHE A 117 -4.48 17.22 -3.57
C PHE A 117 -4.78 18.24 -4.69
N LEU A 118 -3.84 18.49 -5.61
CA LEU A 118 -4.05 19.35 -6.77
C LEU A 118 -5.10 18.80 -7.75
N ARG A 119 -5.10 17.49 -8.02
CA ARG A 119 -6.13 16.84 -8.85
C ARG A 119 -7.52 16.98 -8.24
N ILE A 120 -7.66 16.73 -6.94
CA ILE A 120 -8.94 16.91 -6.23
C ILE A 120 -9.35 18.39 -6.19
N GLY A 121 -8.40 19.30 -6.03
CA GLY A 121 -8.66 20.74 -6.15
C GLY A 121 -9.21 21.10 -7.54
N LYS A 122 -8.55 20.63 -8.60
CA LYS A 122 -8.99 20.83 -9.99
C LYS A 122 -10.39 20.27 -10.24
N GLN A 123 -10.66 19.02 -9.82
CA GLN A 123 -11.98 18.41 -10.02
C GLN A 123 -13.08 19.08 -9.19
N SER A 124 -12.72 19.78 -8.11
CA SER A 124 -13.67 20.51 -7.25
C SER A 124 -13.87 21.97 -7.69
N GLY A 125 -13.36 22.38 -8.86
CA GLY A 125 -13.55 23.72 -9.42
C GLY A 125 -12.65 24.80 -8.81
N PHE A 126 -11.57 24.45 -8.10
CA PHE A 126 -10.66 25.46 -7.53
C PHE A 126 -9.77 26.16 -8.59
N ASP A 127 -9.64 25.60 -9.80
CA ASP A 127 -8.99 26.27 -10.93
C ASP A 127 -10.02 27.06 -11.76
N LYS A 128 -10.59 28.11 -11.15
CA LYS A 128 -11.69 28.93 -11.71
C LYS A 128 -11.41 29.47 -13.11
N TYR A 129 -10.15 29.74 -13.44
CA TYR A 129 -9.74 30.30 -14.73
C TYR A 129 -9.28 29.23 -15.73
N ASN A 130 -9.39 27.95 -15.35
CA ASN A 130 -8.92 26.81 -16.12
C ASN A 130 -7.48 27.00 -16.65
N LYS A 131 -6.57 27.50 -15.82
CA LYS A 131 -5.18 27.79 -16.23
C LYS A 131 -4.27 26.58 -16.14
N LEU A 132 -4.61 25.61 -15.28
CA LEU A 132 -3.82 24.40 -15.10
C LEU A 132 -4.32 23.31 -16.04
N CYS A 133 -3.44 22.74 -16.86
CA CYS A 133 -3.67 21.46 -17.51
C CYS A 133 -3.04 20.38 -16.62
N ILE A 134 -3.86 19.49 -16.07
CA ILE A 134 -3.40 18.40 -15.22
C ILE A 134 -3.73 17.08 -15.91
N MET A 135 -2.70 16.37 -16.37
CA MET A 135 -2.83 15.02 -16.90
C MET A 135 -2.53 14.01 -15.81
N LYS A 136 -3.43 13.04 -15.63
CA LYS A 136 -3.25 11.91 -14.73
C LYS A 136 -2.97 10.67 -15.57
N GLU A 137 -1.80 10.09 -15.37
CA GLU A 137 -1.52 8.72 -15.80
C GLU A 137 -1.85 7.80 -14.62
N ALA A 138 -2.77 6.87 -14.82
CA ALA A 138 -3.30 6.00 -13.79
C ALA A 138 -3.06 4.53 -14.15
N PHE A 139 -2.71 3.74 -13.13
CA PHE A 139 -2.61 2.29 -13.22
C PHE A 139 -3.72 1.69 -12.36
N TYR A 140 -4.66 1.00 -13.00
CA TYR A 140 -5.82 0.41 -12.35
C TYR A 140 -5.68 -1.11 -12.24
N TYR A 141 -6.31 -1.66 -11.20
CA TYR A 141 -6.48 -3.09 -11.05
C TYR A 141 -7.31 -3.66 -12.20
N ASP A 142 -6.77 -4.68 -12.87
CA ASP A 142 -7.48 -5.45 -13.89
C ASP A 142 -8.23 -6.61 -13.21
N PRO A 143 -9.58 -6.65 -13.26
CA PRO A 143 -10.36 -7.74 -12.68
C PRO A 143 -10.22 -9.07 -13.45
N ASN A 144 -9.56 -9.10 -14.60
CA ASN A 144 -9.28 -10.34 -15.30
C ASN A 144 -8.39 -11.25 -14.43
N PRO A 145 -8.83 -12.47 -14.08
CA PRO A 145 -8.06 -13.38 -13.21
C PRO A 145 -6.71 -13.79 -13.80
N ASN A 146 -6.53 -13.63 -15.11
CA ASN A 146 -5.28 -13.92 -15.82
C ASN A 146 -4.41 -12.67 -16.07
N ALA A 147 -4.78 -11.50 -15.54
CA ALA A 147 -3.99 -10.29 -15.72
C ALA A 147 -2.72 -10.30 -14.85
N SER A 148 -1.57 -10.06 -15.47
CA SER A 148 -0.29 -9.81 -14.78
C SER A 148 0.16 -8.36 -14.82
N LYS A 149 -0.61 -7.48 -15.44
CA LYS A 149 -0.29 -6.06 -15.64
C LYS A 149 -1.51 -5.21 -15.33
N PRO A 150 -1.32 -3.99 -14.82
CA PRO A 150 -2.42 -3.06 -14.61
C PRO A 150 -2.97 -2.54 -15.94
N ILE A 151 -4.22 -2.06 -15.90
CA ILE A 151 -4.79 -1.25 -16.98
C ILE A 151 -4.23 0.17 -16.84
N GLN A 152 -3.67 0.70 -17.94
CA GLN A 152 -3.14 2.06 -17.99
C GLN A 152 -4.17 3.00 -18.64
N ASP A 153 -4.37 4.16 -18.03
CA ASP A 153 -5.17 5.26 -18.58
C ASP A 153 -4.42 6.57 -18.45
N ILE A 154 -4.54 7.45 -19.44
CA ILE A 154 -4.01 8.80 -19.39
C ILE A 154 -5.15 9.75 -19.75
N SER A 155 -5.57 10.55 -18.77
CA SER A 155 -6.71 11.44 -18.92
C SER A 155 -6.47 12.80 -18.29
N GLU A 156 -7.11 13.83 -18.84
CA GLU A 156 -7.12 15.16 -18.24
C GLU A 156 -8.03 15.17 -17.00
N VAL A 157 -7.54 15.77 -15.92
CA VAL A 157 -8.34 16.03 -14.72
C VAL A 157 -9.21 17.25 -14.94
N THR A 158 -10.52 17.04 -14.86
CA THR A 158 -11.55 18.05 -15.04
C THR A 158 -12.55 18.00 -13.90
N GLU A 159 -13.52 18.91 -13.87
CA GLU A 159 -14.63 18.87 -12.90
C GLU A 159 -15.54 17.64 -13.05
N LYS A 160 -15.39 16.86 -14.14
CA LYS A 160 -16.07 15.58 -14.33
C LYS A 160 -15.31 14.39 -13.73
N THR A 161 -14.05 14.59 -13.33
CA THR A 161 -13.23 13.56 -12.68
C THR A 161 -13.80 13.26 -11.30
N ASN A 162 -13.77 11.99 -10.89
CA ASN A 162 -14.32 11.53 -9.62
C ASN A 162 -13.28 10.74 -8.81
N GLU A 163 -12.08 11.30 -8.63
CA GLU A 163 -11.07 10.69 -7.77
C GLU A 163 -11.48 10.85 -6.30
N LYS A 164 -11.46 9.74 -5.56
CA LYS A 164 -11.81 9.70 -4.14
C LYS A 164 -10.55 9.76 -3.27
N TRP A 165 -10.70 10.26 -2.05
CA TRP A 165 -9.61 10.27 -1.06
C TRP A 165 -9.07 8.87 -0.76
N GLY A 166 -9.93 7.85 -0.77
CA GLY A 166 -9.55 6.44 -0.56
C GLY A 166 -8.80 5.80 -1.74
N ASP A 167 -8.81 6.38 -2.94
CA ASP A 167 -8.18 5.76 -4.11
C ASP A 167 -6.67 5.61 -3.91
N GLY A 168 -6.12 4.42 -4.16
CA GLY A 168 -4.72 4.11 -3.91
C GLY A 168 -4.37 3.87 -2.44
N LEU A 169 -5.36 3.62 -1.58
CA LEU A 169 -5.15 3.15 -0.20
C LEU A 169 -5.07 1.62 -0.17
N SER A 170 -4.05 1.09 0.49
CA SER A 170 -3.84 -0.34 0.73
C SER A 170 -3.74 -0.66 2.21
N ILE A 171 -4.36 -1.76 2.63
CA ILE A 171 -4.27 -2.33 3.97
C ILE A 171 -3.70 -3.73 3.87
N TYR A 172 -2.54 -3.94 4.49
CA TYR A 172 -1.89 -5.25 4.61
C TYR A 172 -2.24 -5.82 5.98
N HIS A 173 -3.02 -6.89 6.00
CA HIS A 173 -3.50 -7.50 7.24
C HIS A 173 -2.45 -8.45 7.82
N ASN A 174 -2.19 -8.34 9.12
CA ASN A 174 -1.37 -9.31 9.83
C ASN A 174 -2.19 -10.58 10.09
N PRO A 175 -1.83 -11.76 9.52
CA PRO A 175 -2.52 -13.02 9.79
C PRO A 175 -2.42 -13.47 11.26
N ASN A 176 -1.45 -12.98 12.02
CA ASN A 176 -1.22 -13.31 13.42
C ASN A 176 -1.67 -12.20 14.39
N ALA A 177 -2.50 -11.25 13.94
CA ALA A 177 -2.97 -10.16 14.78
C ALA A 177 -3.78 -10.66 15.98
N LYS A 178 -3.39 -10.22 17.19
CA LYS A 178 -4.17 -10.43 18.43
C LYS A 178 -5.55 -9.79 18.34
N PHE A 179 -5.62 -8.58 17.77
CA PHE A 179 -6.86 -7.85 17.51
C PHE A 179 -6.95 -7.48 16.02
N PRO A 180 -7.49 -8.34 15.15
CA PRO A 180 -7.52 -8.08 13.72
C PRO A 180 -8.43 -6.92 13.35
N ILE A 181 -8.04 -6.12 12.35
CA ILE A 181 -8.87 -5.02 11.85
C ILE A 181 -9.95 -5.55 10.90
N GLN A 182 -11.19 -5.10 11.10
CA GLN A 182 -12.31 -5.49 10.24
C GLN A 182 -12.29 -4.72 8.91
N ARG A 183 -12.38 -5.47 7.81
CA ARG A 183 -12.32 -4.92 6.43
C ARG A 183 -13.32 -3.79 6.18
N HIS A 184 -14.54 -3.92 6.69
CA HIS A 184 -15.63 -2.96 6.41
C HIS A 184 -15.38 -1.56 6.99
N LEU A 185 -14.39 -1.39 7.87
CA LEU A 185 -13.97 -0.07 8.36
C LEU A 185 -13.26 0.76 7.28
N PHE A 186 -12.76 0.12 6.23
CA PHE A 186 -12.08 0.78 5.11
C PHE A 186 -12.61 0.26 3.75
N PRO A 187 -13.90 0.43 3.45
CA PRO A 187 -14.56 -0.25 2.32
C PRO A 187 -14.05 0.16 0.94
N ASN A 188 -13.31 1.27 0.86
CA ASN A 188 -12.71 1.79 -0.38
C ASN A 188 -11.21 1.47 -0.51
N ALA A 189 -10.61 0.79 0.47
CA ALA A 189 -9.21 0.39 0.42
C ALA A 189 -9.05 -0.95 -0.32
N THR A 190 -7.88 -1.13 -0.94
CA THR A 190 -7.42 -2.45 -1.37
C THR A 190 -6.91 -3.21 -0.14
N HIS A 191 -7.43 -4.41 0.10
CA HIS A 191 -7.00 -5.23 1.23
C HIS A 191 -6.16 -6.40 0.76
N HIS A 192 -5.05 -6.65 1.45
CA HIS A 192 -4.13 -7.74 1.17
C HIS A 192 -4.09 -8.70 2.36
N PHE A 193 -4.27 -9.98 2.10
CA PHE A 193 -4.23 -11.06 3.09
C PHE A 193 -3.19 -12.10 2.67
N PHE A 194 -2.48 -12.67 3.62
CA PHE A 194 -1.49 -13.72 3.35
C PHE A 194 -2.02 -15.10 3.75
N ARG A 195 -1.95 -16.05 2.81
CA ARG A 195 -2.37 -17.44 3.02
C ARG A 195 -1.46 -18.38 2.25
N ASN A 196 -0.81 -19.33 2.95
CA ASN A 196 -0.02 -20.41 2.34
C ASN A 196 1.02 -19.93 1.31
N GLY A 197 1.75 -18.84 1.59
CA GLY A 197 2.75 -18.27 0.66
C GLY A 197 2.16 -17.34 -0.41
N LEU A 198 0.84 -17.28 -0.55
CA LEU A 198 0.14 -16.43 -1.51
C LEU A 198 -0.43 -15.17 -0.83
N ILE A 199 -0.58 -14.12 -1.64
CA ILE A 199 -1.17 -12.86 -1.21
C ILE A 199 -2.50 -12.70 -1.94
N GLU A 200 -3.59 -12.86 -1.22
CA GLU A 200 -4.94 -12.61 -1.71
C GLU A 200 -5.23 -11.11 -1.62
N THR A 201 -5.54 -10.49 -2.76
CA THR A 201 -5.92 -9.08 -2.82
C THR A 201 -7.41 -8.94 -3.08
N VAL A 202 -8.09 -8.23 -2.18
CA VAL A 202 -9.52 -7.93 -2.27
C VAL A 202 -9.68 -6.45 -2.54
N THR A 203 -10.20 -6.10 -3.71
CA THR A 203 -10.38 -4.72 -4.15
C THR A 203 -11.57 -4.61 -5.11
N HIS A 204 -12.06 -3.39 -5.31
CA HIS A 204 -13.07 -3.13 -6.34
C HIS A 204 -12.48 -3.25 -7.75
N PRO A 205 -13.26 -3.66 -8.76
CA PRO A 205 -12.84 -3.59 -10.15
C PRO A 205 -12.36 -2.17 -10.49
N TYR A 206 -11.23 -2.07 -11.20
CA TYR A 206 -10.64 -0.81 -11.63
C TYR A 206 -10.24 0.13 -10.48
N SER A 207 -9.99 -0.38 -9.27
CA SER A 207 -9.36 0.38 -8.19
C SER A 207 -8.00 0.93 -8.62
N LEU A 208 -7.69 2.16 -8.21
CA LEU A 208 -6.40 2.78 -8.46
C LEU A 208 -5.28 2.05 -7.69
N LEU A 209 -4.27 1.57 -8.41
CA LEU A 209 -3.05 0.99 -7.83
C LEU A 209 -1.99 2.08 -7.61
N SER A 210 -1.80 2.97 -8.58
CA SER A 210 -0.86 4.09 -8.52
C SER A 210 -1.18 5.12 -9.60
N SER A 211 -0.61 6.32 -9.49
CA SER A 211 -0.77 7.36 -10.50
C SER A 211 0.41 8.32 -10.58
N ILE A 212 0.71 8.80 -11.78
CA ILE A 212 1.64 9.90 -12.05
C ILE A 212 0.81 11.13 -12.45
N THR A 213 1.32 12.33 -12.16
CA THR A 213 0.66 13.58 -12.51
C THR A 213 1.61 14.50 -13.22
N TYR A 214 1.15 15.00 -14.35
CA TYR A 214 1.83 16.00 -15.15
C TYR A 214 1.03 17.28 -15.09
N ILE A 215 1.71 18.39 -14.80
CA ILE A 215 1.09 19.69 -14.64
C ILE A 215 1.76 20.65 -15.61
N SER A 216 0.96 21.34 -16.42
CA SER A 216 1.38 22.47 -17.24
C SER A 216 0.39 23.62 -17.13
N ILE A 217 0.82 24.79 -17.59
CA ILE A 217 -0.03 25.97 -17.72
C ILE A 217 -0.58 26.00 -19.15
N ARG A 218 -1.86 26.33 -19.30
CA ARG A 218 -2.50 26.54 -20.60
C ARG A 218 -2.14 27.89 -21.20
#